data_AF-A0A932D561-F1
#
_entry.id   AF-A0A932D561-F1
#
_cell.length_a   1.000
_cell.length_b   1.000
_cell.length_c   1.000
_cell.angle_alpha   90.00
_cell.angle_beta   90.00
_cell.angle_gamma   90.00
#
_symmetry.space_group_name_H-M   'P 1'
#
loop_
_entity.id
_entity.type
_entity.pdbx_description
1 polymer ?
#
loop_
_entity_poly.entity_id
_entity_poly.type
_entity_poly.pdbx_seq_one_letter_code
_entity_poly.pdbx_strand_id
1 'polypeptide(L)' 'MTPFRETLTDDADIAAILTYVRGNPEWGNKASPVTAAQVKVIRDRTADHGPAYSPEELLSFPENE' A
#
# COMPACT_ATOMS: atom_id res chain seq x y z
N MET A 1 -11.08 9.08 0.03
CA MET A 1 -10.45 8.87 1.37
C MET A 1 -9.32 9.88 1.51
N THR A 2 -9.12 10.41 2.71
CA THR A 2 -7.95 11.26 3.01
C THR A 2 -6.67 10.43 2.87
N PRO A 3 -5.60 10.94 2.26
CA PRO A 3 -4.33 10.23 2.17
C PRO A 3 -3.74 9.94 3.55
N PHE A 4 -3.25 8.72 3.77
CA PHE A 4 -2.65 8.31 5.05
C PHE A 4 -1.16 8.66 5.20
N ARG A 5 -0.53 9.25 4.17
CA ARG A 5 0.92 9.44 4.10
C ARG A 5 1.49 10.24 5.27
N GLU A 6 0.77 11.27 5.70
CA GLU A 6 1.18 12.16 6.79
C GLU A 6 0.80 11.65 8.18
N THR A 7 -0.14 10.70 8.26
CA THR A 7 -0.67 10.20 9.54
C THR A 7 -0.12 8.84 9.94
N LEU A 8 0.17 7.97 8.98
CA LEU A 8 0.85 6.68 9.19
C LEU A 8 2.33 6.84 8.81
N THR A 9 3.15 7.21 9.78
CA THR A 9 4.59 7.48 9.56
C THR A 9 5.48 6.27 9.81
N ASP A 10 5.01 5.24 10.51
CA ASP A 10 5.75 4.00 10.75
C ASP A 10 5.43 2.93 9.68
N ASP A 11 6.48 2.41 9.04
CA ASP A 11 6.38 1.36 8.03
C ASP A 11 5.90 0.02 8.65
N ALA A 12 6.16 -0.23 9.93
CA ALA A 12 5.68 -1.42 10.64
C ALA A 12 4.17 -1.38 10.87
N ASP A 13 3.61 -0.22 11.22
CA ASP A 13 2.17 -0.03 11.40
C ASP A 13 1.43 -0.19 10.08
N ILE A 14 1.96 0.40 9.00
CA ILE A 14 1.41 0.22 7.65
C ILE A 14 1.42 -1.26 7.27
N ALA A 15 2.52 -1.97 7.49
CA ALA A 15 2.64 -3.39 7.19
C ALA A 15 1.64 -4.25 8.00
N ALA A 16 1.42 -3.93 9.27
CA ALA A 16 0.46 -4.62 10.13
C ALA A 16 -0.99 -4.43 9.64
N ILE A 17 -1.38 -3.19 9.33
CA ILE A 17 -2.72 -2.87 8.80
C ILE A 17 -2.94 -3.59 7.47
N LEU A 18 -1.98 -3.51 6.54
CA LEU A 18 -2.08 -4.17 5.24
C LEU A 18 -2.17 -5.69 5.39
N THR A 19 -1.41 -6.29 6.31
CA THR A 19 -1.47 -7.74 6.60
C THR A 19 -2.85 -8.14 7.10
N TYR A 20 -3.42 -7.38 8.04
CA TYR A 20 -4.77 -7.63 8.53
C TYR A 20 -5.79 -7.57 7.38
N VAL A 21 -5.76 -6.51 6.58
CA VAL A 21 -6.71 -6.33 5.47
C VAL A 21 -6.58 -7.43 4.41
N ARG A 22 -5.35 -7.77 4.03
CA ARG A 22 -5.03 -8.77 3.00
C ARG A 22 -5.28 -10.21 3.45
N GLY A 23 -5.26 -10.46 4.76
CA GLY A 23 -5.45 -11.79 5.33
C GLY A 23 -6.82 -12.03 5.93
N ASN A 24 -7.71 -11.02 6.03
CA ASN A 24 -8.96 -11.15 6.77
C ASN A 24 -9.93 -12.14 6.09
N PRO A 25 -10.19 -13.33 6.69
CA PRO A 25 -11.05 -14.35 6.10
C PRO A 25 -12.52 -13.95 6.06
N GLU A 26 -12.96 -13.06 6.97
CA GLU A 26 -14.34 -12.55 6.98
C GLU A 26 -14.67 -11.74 5.71
N TRP A 27 -13.64 -11.21 5.05
CA TRP A 27 -13.75 -10.49 3.79
C TRP A 27 -13.38 -11.36 2.58
N GLY A 28 -13.13 -12.66 2.80
CA GLY A 28 -12.70 -13.59 1.76
C GLY A 28 -11.25 -13.45 1.31
N ASN A 29 -10.46 -12.59 1.97
CA ASN A 29 -9.07 -12.32 1.59
C ASN A 29 -8.11 -13.39 2.14
N LYS A 30 -7.11 -13.78 1.34
CA LYS A 30 -6.12 -14.84 1.66
C LYS A 30 -4.71 -14.52 1.17
N ALA A 31 -4.40 -13.25 0.96
CA ALA A 31 -3.11 -12.84 0.42
C ALA A 31 -2.01 -12.93 1.50
N SER A 32 -0.77 -13.08 1.06
CA SER A 32 0.38 -13.17 1.95
C SER A 32 0.58 -11.89 2.77
N PRO A 33 1.17 -12.01 3.98
CA PRO A 33 1.53 -10.87 4.82
C PRO A 33 2.43 -9.87 4.11
N VAL A 34 2.36 -8.61 4.55
CA VAL A 34 3.22 -7.52 4.07
C VAL A 34 4.27 -7.23 5.14
N THR A 35 5.50 -7.04 4.70
CA THR A 35 6.63 -6.69 5.58
C THR A 35 6.92 -5.19 5.56
N ALA A 36 7.48 -4.67 6.65
CA ALA A 36 7.91 -3.26 6.72
C ALA A 36 8.94 -2.91 5.64
N ALA A 37 9.83 -3.86 5.29
CA ALA A 37 10.80 -3.67 4.22
C ALA A 37 10.12 -3.46 2.85
N GLN A 38 9.06 -4.21 2.54
CA GLN A 38 8.29 -4.01 1.31
C GLN A 38 7.59 -2.64 1.30
N VAL A 39 7.03 -2.21 2.43
CA VAL A 39 6.42 -0.88 2.58
C VAL A 39 7.46 0.21 2.31
N LYS A 40 8.63 0.13 2.96
CA LYS A 40 9.71 1.09 2.79
C LYS A 40 10.13 1.25 1.34
N VAL A 41 10.32 0.14 0.62
CA VAL A 41 10.72 0.16 -0.79
C VAL A 41 9.73 0.96 -1.64
N ILE A 42 8.43 0.77 -1.44
CA ILE A 42 7.40 1.51 -2.20
C ILE A 42 7.32 2.97 -1.74
N ARG A 43 7.47 3.24 -0.45
CA ARG A 43 7.46 4.60 0.10
C ARG A 43 8.60 5.45 -0.44
N ASP A 44 9.79 4.87 -0.51
CA ASP A 44 10.98 5.52 -1.07
C ASP A 44 10.80 5.74 -2.59
N ARG A 45 10.27 4.76 -3.33
CA ARG A 45 9.99 4.88 -4.78
C ARG A 45 8.93 5.92 -5.13
N THR A 46 8.04 6.24 -4.21
CA THR A 46 6.90 7.15 -4.42
C THR A 46 7.01 8.43 -3.59
N ALA A 47 8.20 8.74 -3.05
CA ALA A 47 8.42 9.88 -2.17
C ALA A 47 8.04 11.21 -2.81
N ASP A 48 8.35 11.36 -4.10
CA ASP A 48 8.10 12.58 -4.89
C ASP A 48 6.72 12.58 -5.59
N HIS A 49 5.93 11.52 -5.40
CA HIS A 49 4.60 11.40 -6.00
C HIS A 49 3.54 12.12 -5.16
N GLY A 50 2.56 12.70 -5.84
CA GLY A 50 1.41 13.33 -5.21
C GLY A 50 0.56 12.35 -4.37
N PRO A 51 -0.39 12.86 -3.57
CA PRO A 51 -1.19 12.02 -2.67
C PRO A 51 -2.12 11.01 -3.36
N ALA A 52 -2.45 11.21 -4.64
CA ALA A 52 -3.31 10.33 -5.42
C ALA A 52 -2.79 10.22 -6.85
N TYR A 53 -2.88 9.02 -7.43
CA TYR A 53 -2.64 8.79 -8.85
C TYR A 53 -3.82 9.32 -9.67
N SER A 54 -3.53 9.96 -10.79
CA SER A 54 -4.50 10.30 -11.83
C SER A 54 -5.02 9.04 -12.54
N PRO A 55 -6.21 9.09 -13.16
CA PRO A 55 -6.72 7.98 -13.95
C PRO A 55 -5.74 7.50 -15.03
N GLU A 56 -5.04 8.43 -15.68
CA GLU A 56 -4.08 8.14 -16.74
C GLU A 56 -2.84 7.40 -16.21
N GLU A 57 -2.34 7.77 -15.03
CA GLU A 57 -1.24 7.07 -14.36
C GLU A 57 -1.65 5.64 -13.98
N LEU A 58 -2.87 5.46 -13.48
CA LEU A 58 -3.37 4.14 -13.10
C LEU A 58 -3.44 3.18 -14.29
N LEU A 59 -3.85 3.69 -15.47
CA LEU A 59 -3.91 2.91 -16.71
C LEU A 59 -2.52 2.54 -17.27
N SER A 60 -1.45 3.16 -16.77
CA SER A 60 -0.08 2.86 -17.18
C SER A 60 0.57 1.72 -16.39
N PHE A 61 -0.04 1.29 -15.27
CA PHE A 61 0.48 0.15 -14.50
C PHE A 61 0.23 -1.18 -15.23
N PRO A 62 1.19 -2.12 -15.19
CA PRO A 62 1.00 -3.44 -15.77
C PRO A 62 -0.14 -4.18 -15.06
N GLU A 63 -0.99 -4.87 -15.85
CA GLU A 63 -2.17 -5.61 -15.34
C GLU A 63 -1.81 -6.82 -14.45
N ASN A 64 -0.56 -7.30 -14.53
CA ASN A 64 -0.11 -8.53 -13.88
C ASN A 64 1.21 -8.27 -13.12
N GLU A 65 1.18 -8.35 -11.79
CA GLU A 65 2.34 -8.48 -10.91
C GLU A 65 2.17 -9.69 -9.97
#